data_AF-A0A6C0I996-F1
#
_entry.id   AF-A0A6C0I996-F1
#
_cell.length_a   1.000
_cell.length_b   1.000
_cell.length_c   1.000
_cell.angle_alpha   90.00
_cell.angle_beta   90.00
_cell.angle_gamma   90.00
#
_symmetry.space_group_name_H-M   'P 1'
#
loop_
_entity.id
_entity.type
_entity.pdbx_description
1 polymer ?
#
loop_
_entity_poly.entity_id
_entity_poly.type
_entity_poly.pdbx_seq_one_letter_code
_entity_poly.pdbx_strand_id
1 'polypeptide(L)'
;MTDTINDQSNISLSFATINDSITLFKMQLNSLQQHIRTLEKQVKKETKNVTKVLKNKDKPKKPKAPSGFAKPTKVTKELCEFMERPEGTEIARTEVTKSLSQYIKANNLQEKGENSKNRINPDVKLKNLLGLSNEETENLTYFTIQKHMNKHFIKKQPVTNNEEPTV
;
A
#
# COMPACT_ATOMS: atom_id res chain seq x y z
N MET A 1 -68.21 18.50 35.33
CA MET A 1 -67.11 17.57 35.68
C MET A 1 -66.41 17.02 34.43
N THR A 2 -67.10 16.79 33.31
CA THR A 2 -66.52 16.28 32.06
C THR A 2 -65.59 17.27 31.34
N ASP A 3 -65.92 18.58 31.33
CA ASP A 3 -65.12 19.59 30.61
C ASP A 3 -63.77 19.86 31.28
N THR A 4 -63.72 19.89 32.62
CA THR A 4 -62.50 20.10 33.40
C THR A 4 -61.48 18.97 33.26
N ILE A 5 -61.96 17.73 33.08
CA ILE A 5 -61.10 16.55 32.86
C ILE A 5 -60.50 16.57 31.45
N ASN A 6 -61.28 17.02 30.45
CA ASN A 6 -60.82 17.17 29.07
C ASN A 6 -59.74 18.26 28.94
N ASP A 7 -59.88 19.38 29.64
CA ASP A 7 -58.88 20.46 29.65
C ASP A 7 -57.58 20.05 30.35
N GLN A 8 -57.65 19.32 31.47
CA GLN A 8 -56.45 18.76 32.11
C GLN A 8 -55.69 17.78 31.19
N SER A 9 -56.41 16.98 30.40
CA SER A 9 -55.81 16.06 29.43
C SER A 9 -55.08 16.80 28.30
N ASN A 10 -55.68 17.87 27.75
CA ASN A 10 -55.06 18.70 26.71
C ASN A 10 -53.81 19.45 27.19
N ILE A 11 -53.85 19.95 28.44
CA ILE A 11 -52.69 20.60 29.06
C ILE A 11 -51.56 19.59 29.26
N SER A 12 -51.87 18.38 29.74
CA SER A 12 -50.89 17.30 29.92
C SER A 12 -50.23 16.90 28.59
N LEU A 13 -51.01 16.78 27.52
CA LEU A 13 -50.51 16.49 26.17
C LEU A 13 -49.58 17.60 25.65
N SER A 14 -49.94 18.86 25.92
CA SER A 14 -49.11 20.02 25.56
C SER A 14 -47.77 20.00 26.30
N PHE A 15 -47.77 19.69 27.60
CA PHE A 15 -46.54 19.52 28.38
C PHE A 15 -45.66 18.39 27.85
N ALA A 16 -46.25 17.24 27.50
CA ALA A 16 -45.51 16.12 26.91
C ALA A 16 -44.83 16.53 25.60
N THR A 17 -45.58 17.19 24.71
CA THR A 17 -45.06 17.66 23.41
C THR A 17 -43.90 18.65 23.56
N ILE A 18 -44.00 19.58 24.52
CA ILE A 18 -42.92 20.53 24.83
C ILE A 18 -41.69 19.79 25.36
N ASN A 19 -41.86 18.81 26.24
CA ASN A 19 -40.75 18.04 26.80
C ASN A 19 -40.04 17.18 25.73
N ASP A 20 -40.79 16.61 24.80
CA ASP A 20 -40.25 15.89 23.64
C ASP A 20 -39.45 16.83 22.73
N SER A 21 -39.98 18.04 22.48
CA SER A 21 -39.30 19.08 21.70
C SER A 21 -37.99 19.52 22.37
N ILE A 22 -37.98 19.68 23.70
CA ILE A 22 -36.77 19.99 24.47
C ILE A 22 -35.75 18.85 24.36
N THR A 23 -36.21 17.60 24.43
CA THR A 23 -35.34 16.42 24.30
C THR A 23 -34.72 16.35 22.91
N LEU A 24 -35.51 16.57 21.86
CA LEU A 24 -35.02 16.64 20.48
C LEU A 24 -34.01 17.77 20.30
N PHE A 25 -34.27 18.95 20.85
CA PHE A 25 -33.37 20.09 20.77
C PHE A 25 -32.03 19.81 21.47
N LYS A 26 -32.05 19.13 22.63
CA LYS A 26 -30.83 18.68 23.32
C LYS A 26 -30.01 17.72 22.45
N MET A 27 -30.66 16.80 21.75
CA MET A 27 -29.98 15.89 20.82
C MET A 27 -29.32 16.65 19.66
N GLN A 28 -30.04 17.61 19.07
CA GLN A 28 -29.50 18.47 18.00
C GLN A 28 -28.31 19.31 18.48
N LEU A 29 -28.38 19.86 19.69
CA LEU A 29 -27.28 20.63 20.30
C LEU A 29 -26.03 19.76 20.49
N ASN A 30 -26.19 18.53 20.97
CA ASN A 30 -25.09 17.58 21.11
C ASN A 30 -24.46 17.21 19.75
N SER A 31 -25.30 17.00 18.72
CA SER A 31 -24.82 16.76 17.36
C SER A 31 -24.03 17.95 16.81
N LEU A 32 -24.52 19.18 17.01
CA LEU A 32 -23.82 20.39 16.60
C LEU A 32 -22.48 20.55 17.33
N GLN A 33 -22.43 20.24 18.63
CA GLN A 33 -21.18 20.25 19.41
C GLN A 33 -20.16 19.24 18.85
N GLN A 34 -20.61 18.07 18.42
CA GLN A 34 -19.76 17.07 17.77
C GLN A 34 -19.25 17.53 16.39
N HIS A 35 -20.10 18.19 15.60
CA HIS A 35 -19.70 18.76 14.31
C HIS A 35 -18.62 19.84 14.49
N ILE A 36 -18.77 20.73 15.48
CA ILE A 36 -17.75 21.75 15.81
C ILE A 36 -16.41 21.10 16.13
N ARG A 37 -16.39 20.10 17.03
CA ARG A 37 -15.15 19.38 17.39
C ARG A 37 -14.49 18.69 16.19
N THR A 38 -15.28 18.19 15.26
CA THR A 38 -14.78 17.54 14.04
C THR A 38 -14.17 18.56 13.09
N LEU A 39 -14.85 19.70 12.89
CA LEU A 39 -14.38 20.78 12.05
C LEU A 39 -13.09 21.40 12.59
N GLU A 40 -12.99 21.63 13.91
CA GLU A 40 -11.76 22.09 14.57
C GLU A 40 -10.56 21.17 14.27
N LYS A 41 -10.77 19.84 14.31
CA LYS A 41 -9.73 18.86 13.97
C LYS A 41 -9.34 18.94 12.50
N GLN A 42 -10.31 19.12 11.60
CA GLN A 42 -10.07 19.26 10.16
C GLN A 42 -9.26 20.52 9.87
N VAL A 43 -9.67 21.67 10.39
CA VAL A 43 -8.95 22.95 10.27
C VAL A 43 -7.52 22.79 10.78
N LYS A 44 -7.32 22.23 11.98
CA LYS A 44 -5.96 22.00 12.54
C LYS A 44 -5.10 21.11 11.65
N LYS A 45 -5.68 20.12 10.98
CA LYS A 45 -4.97 19.23 10.04
C LYS A 45 -4.58 19.99 8.76
N GLU A 46 -5.50 20.77 8.21
CA GLU A 46 -5.25 21.58 7.01
C GLU A 46 -4.18 22.64 7.25
N THR A 47 -4.27 23.40 8.34
CA THR A 47 -3.24 24.39 8.72
C THR A 47 -1.86 23.75 8.84
N LYS A 48 -1.77 22.55 9.44
CA LYS A 48 -0.51 21.79 9.52
C LYS A 48 -0.02 21.37 8.14
N ASN A 49 -0.90 20.93 7.25
CA ASN A 49 -0.53 20.52 5.89
C ASN A 49 -0.03 21.70 5.07
N VAL A 50 -0.74 22.83 5.09
CA VAL A 50 -0.32 24.08 4.43
C VAL A 50 1.05 24.51 4.95
N THR A 51 1.26 24.51 6.27
CA THR A 51 2.55 24.86 6.88
C THR A 51 3.68 23.94 6.40
N LYS A 52 3.43 22.63 6.27
CA LYS A 52 4.43 21.68 5.75
C LYS A 52 4.74 21.94 4.28
N VAL A 53 3.72 22.22 3.46
CA VAL A 53 3.90 22.51 2.04
C VAL A 53 4.71 23.77 1.85
N LEU A 54 4.40 24.85 2.58
CA LEU A 54 5.18 26.10 2.54
C LEU A 54 6.63 25.87 2.96
N LYS A 55 6.88 25.19 4.09
CA LYS A 55 8.25 24.85 4.56
C LYS A 55 9.05 23.98 3.58
N ASN A 56 8.38 23.21 2.72
CA ASN A 56 9.02 22.33 1.75
C ASN A 56 9.16 22.95 0.37
N LYS A 57 8.50 24.08 0.09
CA LYS A 57 8.55 24.77 -1.21
C LYS A 57 9.89 25.50 -1.41
N ASP A 58 10.48 26.01 -0.33
CA ASP A 58 11.74 26.77 -0.35
C ASP A 58 12.99 25.91 -0.20
N LYS A 59 12.83 24.58 -0.01
CA LYS A 59 13.96 23.67 0.01
C LYS A 59 14.24 23.18 -1.42
N PRO A 60 15.45 23.39 -1.96
CA PRO A 60 15.82 22.77 -3.23
C PRO A 60 15.63 21.26 -3.09
N LYS A 61 14.85 20.66 -4.00
CA LYS A 61 14.69 19.21 -4.10
C LYS A 61 16.06 18.60 -4.40
N LYS A 62 16.83 18.30 -3.35
CA LYS A 62 18.00 17.43 -3.49
C LYS A 62 17.50 16.12 -4.09
N PRO A 63 18.11 15.61 -5.18
CA PRO A 63 17.76 14.31 -5.70
C PRO A 63 17.88 13.32 -4.54
N LYS A 64 16.77 12.65 -4.22
CA LYS A 64 16.76 11.66 -3.15
C LYS A 64 17.82 10.63 -3.51
N ALA A 65 18.78 10.39 -2.60
CA ALA A 65 19.72 9.31 -2.78
C ALA A 65 18.94 8.03 -3.12
N PRO A 66 19.36 7.25 -4.14
CA PRO A 66 18.65 6.05 -4.52
C PRO A 66 18.55 5.17 -3.28
N SER A 67 17.31 4.87 -2.86
CA SER A 67 17.03 3.92 -1.79
C SER A 67 17.73 2.59 -2.11
N GLY A 68 18.11 1.81 -1.10
CA GLY A 68 18.87 0.55 -1.28
C GLY A 68 18.24 -0.44 -2.29
N PHE A 69 16.93 -0.32 -2.57
CA PHE A 69 16.22 -1.09 -3.61
C PHE A 69 16.48 -0.63 -5.05
N ALA A 70 16.84 0.64 -5.24
CA ALA A 70 17.16 1.27 -6.53
C ALA A 70 18.67 1.22 -6.85
N LYS A 71 19.49 0.64 -5.98
CA LYS A 71 20.91 0.46 -6.23
C LYS A 71 21.11 -0.63 -7.30
N PRO A 72 21.79 -0.34 -8.42
CA PRO A 72 22.16 -1.36 -9.38
C PRO A 72 23.06 -2.41 -8.74
N THR A 73 22.82 -3.68 -9.08
CA THR A 73 23.64 -4.82 -8.62
C THR A 73 23.90 -5.75 -9.79
N LYS A 74 25.05 -6.44 -9.79
CA LYS A 74 25.33 -7.48 -10.77
C LYS A 74 24.30 -8.62 -10.64
N VAL A 75 23.86 -9.09 -11.80
CA VAL A 75 22.88 -10.18 -11.92
C VAL A 75 23.45 -11.34 -12.72
N THR A 76 22.85 -12.51 -12.58
CA THR A 76 23.24 -13.73 -13.32
C THR A 76 22.95 -13.61 -14.82
N LYS A 77 23.71 -14.35 -15.64
CA LYS A 77 23.53 -14.42 -17.11
C LYS A 77 22.08 -14.70 -17.53
N GLU A 78 21.41 -15.66 -16.89
CA GLU A 78 20.01 -16.02 -17.19
C GLU A 78 19.05 -14.83 -17.05
N LEU A 79 19.27 -13.97 -16.05
CA LEU A 79 18.45 -12.78 -15.84
C LEU A 79 18.77 -11.67 -16.86
N CYS A 80 20.03 -11.53 -17.25
CA CYS A 80 20.42 -10.65 -18.35
C CYS A 80 19.78 -11.08 -19.67
N GLU A 81 19.81 -12.37 -19.99
CA GLU A 81 19.19 -12.95 -21.19
C GLU A 81 17.66 -12.74 -21.17
N PHE A 82 17.02 -12.96 -20.02
CA PHE A 82 15.59 -12.70 -19.89
C PHE A 82 15.22 -11.24 -20.13
N MET A 83 16.07 -10.30 -19.69
CA MET A 83 15.89 -8.86 -19.85
C MET A 83 16.48 -8.30 -21.15
N GLU A 84 17.01 -9.15 -22.03
CA GLU A 84 17.64 -8.76 -23.31
C GLU A 84 18.76 -7.72 -23.13
N ARG A 85 19.58 -7.91 -22.08
CA ARG A 85 20.72 -7.05 -21.75
C ARG A 85 22.05 -7.81 -21.84
N PRO A 86 23.16 -7.12 -22.10
CA PRO A 86 24.47 -7.77 -22.15
C PRO A 86 24.85 -8.37 -20.79
N GLU A 87 25.59 -9.46 -20.83
CA GLU A 87 26.08 -10.16 -19.64
C GLU A 87 26.95 -9.22 -18.77
N GLY A 88 26.78 -9.28 -17.45
CA GLY A 88 27.50 -8.41 -16.52
C GLY A 88 26.90 -7.02 -16.31
N THR A 89 25.76 -6.70 -16.93
CA THR A 89 25.03 -5.45 -16.66
C THR A 89 24.56 -5.38 -15.20
N GLU A 90 24.73 -4.22 -14.57
CA GLU A 90 24.17 -3.96 -13.23
C GLU A 90 22.72 -3.49 -13.35
N ILE A 91 21.79 -4.21 -12.74
CA ILE A 91 20.36 -3.93 -12.81
C ILE A 91 19.82 -3.72 -11.40
N ALA A 92 19.02 -2.67 -11.21
CA ALA A 92 18.36 -2.43 -9.95
C ALA A 92 17.17 -3.39 -9.75
N ARG A 93 16.94 -3.84 -8.52
CA ARG A 93 15.84 -4.76 -8.18
C ARG A 93 14.47 -4.22 -8.58
N THR A 94 14.28 -2.90 -8.49
CA THR A 94 13.06 -2.21 -8.93
C THR A 94 12.81 -2.37 -10.44
N GLU A 95 13.85 -2.31 -11.27
CA GLU A 95 13.73 -2.47 -12.72
C GLU A 95 13.40 -3.90 -13.10
N VAL A 96 14.04 -4.88 -12.45
CA VAL A 96 13.73 -6.31 -12.64
C VAL A 96 12.27 -6.59 -12.31
N THR A 97 11.80 -6.12 -11.16
CA THR A 97 10.42 -6.37 -10.69
C THR A 97 9.39 -5.71 -11.64
N LYS A 98 9.69 -4.50 -12.13
CA LYS A 98 8.84 -3.79 -13.09
C LYS A 98 8.78 -4.52 -14.44
N SER A 99 9.94 -4.92 -14.96
CA SER A 99 10.04 -5.63 -16.25
C SER A 99 9.32 -6.96 -16.20
N LEU A 100 9.50 -7.71 -15.11
CA LEU A 100 8.80 -8.97 -14.87
C LEU A 100 7.27 -8.78 -14.78
N SER A 101 6.81 -7.76 -14.06
CA SER A 101 5.38 -7.46 -13.96
C SER A 101 4.78 -7.09 -15.31
N GLN A 102 5.54 -6.37 -16.14
CA GLN A 102 5.15 -6.03 -17.50
C GLN A 102 5.13 -7.27 -18.40
N TYR A 103 6.12 -8.16 -18.28
CA TYR A 103 6.18 -9.43 -19.01
C TYR A 103 4.97 -10.33 -18.71
N ILE A 104 4.64 -10.51 -17.43
CA ILE A 104 3.50 -11.31 -16.98
C ILE A 104 2.19 -10.77 -17.57
N LYS A 105 2.02 -9.45 -17.59
CA LYS A 105 0.83 -8.79 -18.15
C LYS A 105 0.78 -8.89 -19.67
N ALA A 106 1.90 -8.65 -20.35
CA ALA A 106 1.98 -8.70 -21.81
C ALA A 106 1.67 -10.10 -22.36
N ASN A 107 2.14 -11.14 -21.66
CA ASN A 107 1.89 -12.54 -22.04
C ASN A 107 0.61 -13.11 -21.43
N ASN A 108 -0.22 -12.30 -20.77
CA ASN A 108 -1.47 -12.73 -20.10
C ASN A 108 -1.29 -13.94 -19.17
N LEU A 109 -0.16 -14.03 -18.48
CA LEU A 109 0.18 -15.15 -17.58
C LEU A 109 -0.57 -15.08 -16.24
N GLN A 110 -1.32 -14.02 -15.98
CA GLN A 110 -2.11 -13.89 -14.76
C GLN A 110 -3.49 -14.55 -14.94
N GLU A 111 -3.87 -15.41 -14.01
CA GLU A 111 -5.21 -15.98 -13.97
C GLU A 111 -6.26 -14.90 -13.73
N LYS A 112 -7.30 -14.87 -14.58
CA LYS A 112 -8.43 -13.95 -14.46
C LYS A 112 -9.60 -14.72 -13.84
N GLY A 113 -9.88 -14.46 -12.57
CA GLY A 113 -11.00 -15.07 -11.85
C GLY A 113 -11.21 -14.47 -10.47
N GLU A 114 -12.45 -14.48 -9.99
CA GLU A 114 -12.85 -13.87 -8.71
C GLU A 114 -12.12 -14.50 -7.51
N ASN A 115 -11.75 -15.78 -7.63
CA ASN A 115 -11.01 -16.58 -6.66
C ASN A 115 -9.49 -16.71 -6.94
N SER A 116 -8.98 -16.15 -8.04
CA SER A 116 -7.60 -16.36 -8.52
C SER A 116 -6.71 -15.12 -8.44
N LYS A 117 -7.07 -14.12 -7.61
CA LYS A 117 -6.59 -12.72 -7.74
C LYS A 117 -5.07 -12.49 -7.81
N ASN A 118 -4.21 -13.47 -7.52
CA ASN A 118 -2.75 -13.35 -7.67
C ASN A 118 -2.04 -14.60 -8.20
N ARG A 119 -2.77 -15.57 -8.78
CA ARG A 119 -2.15 -16.75 -9.39
C ARG A 119 -1.55 -16.41 -10.75
N ILE A 120 -0.34 -16.89 -10.98
CA ILE A 120 0.43 -16.68 -12.20
C ILE A 120 0.73 -18.05 -12.79
N ASN A 121 0.36 -18.27 -14.04
CA ASN A 121 0.69 -19.47 -14.77
C ASN A 121 1.94 -19.18 -15.63
N PRO A 122 3.16 -19.54 -15.17
CA PRO A 122 4.38 -19.16 -15.85
C PRO A 122 4.53 -19.93 -17.16
N ASP A 123 5.01 -19.24 -18.18
CA ASP A 123 5.43 -19.87 -19.43
C ASP A 123 6.79 -20.57 -19.28
N VAL A 124 7.24 -21.25 -20.34
CA VAL A 124 8.52 -21.97 -20.34
C VAL A 124 9.69 -21.04 -20.02
N LYS A 125 9.66 -19.81 -20.55
CA LYS A 125 10.72 -18.81 -20.32
C LYS A 125 10.81 -18.39 -18.85
N LEU A 126 9.67 -18.10 -18.22
CA LEU A 126 9.61 -17.70 -16.81
C LEU A 126 9.89 -18.88 -15.88
N LYS A 127 9.45 -20.10 -16.21
CA LYS A 127 9.79 -21.32 -15.47
C LYS A 127 11.28 -21.59 -15.46
N ASN A 128 11.93 -21.47 -16.62
CA ASN A 128 13.37 -21.68 -16.76
C ASN A 128 14.16 -20.65 -15.94
N LEU A 129 13.80 -19.36 -16.03
CA LEU A 129 14.43 -18.32 -15.23
C LEU A 129 14.29 -18.61 -13.73
N LEU A 130 13.08 -18.89 -13.28
CA LEU A 130 12.81 -19.09 -11.86
C LEU A 130 13.26 -20.47 -11.34
N GLY A 131 13.59 -21.41 -12.22
CA GLY A 131 13.95 -22.79 -11.90
C GLY A 131 12.89 -23.48 -11.04
N LEU A 132 11.61 -23.35 -11.43
CA LEU A 132 10.47 -23.89 -10.67
C LEU A 132 10.26 -25.37 -10.95
N SER A 133 9.92 -26.13 -9.92
CA SER A 133 9.39 -27.49 -10.06
C SER A 133 7.90 -27.46 -10.44
N ASN A 134 7.36 -28.60 -10.90
CA ASN A 134 5.94 -28.72 -11.27
C ASN A 134 5.00 -28.34 -10.12
N GLU A 135 5.36 -28.68 -8.88
CA GLU A 135 4.59 -28.35 -7.67
C GLU A 135 4.62 -26.85 -7.33
N GLU A 136 5.76 -26.18 -7.54
CA GLU A 136 5.92 -24.74 -7.25
C GLU A 136 5.24 -23.85 -8.31
N THR A 137 4.99 -24.42 -9.49
CA THR A 137 4.23 -23.77 -10.56
C THR A 137 2.77 -23.54 -10.18
N GLU A 138 2.18 -24.47 -9.41
CA GLU A 138 0.74 -24.46 -9.11
C GLU A 138 0.34 -23.32 -8.14
N ASN A 139 1.27 -22.85 -7.30
CA ASN A 139 1.03 -21.79 -6.31
C ASN A 139 1.88 -20.54 -6.56
N LEU A 140 2.19 -20.26 -7.82
CA LEU A 140 3.01 -19.10 -8.17
C LEU A 140 2.21 -17.79 -8.05
N THR A 141 2.78 -16.83 -7.31
CA THR A 141 2.25 -15.49 -7.09
C THR A 141 3.38 -14.48 -7.24
N TYR A 142 3.07 -13.18 -7.33
CA TYR A 142 4.10 -12.14 -7.37
C TYR A 142 5.10 -12.23 -6.20
N PHE A 143 4.62 -12.62 -5.02
CA PHE A 143 5.46 -12.77 -3.83
C PHE A 143 6.42 -13.95 -3.94
N THR A 144 5.94 -15.12 -4.40
CA THR A 144 6.79 -16.30 -4.56
C THR A 144 7.80 -16.07 -5.69
N ILE A 145 7.39 -15.46 -6.80
CA ILE A 145 8.34 -15.09 -7.87
C ILE A 145 9.46 -14.19 -7.31
N GLN A 146 9.12 -13.17 -6.53
CA GLN A 146 10.14 -12.28 -5.95
C GLN A 146 11.10 -13.05 -5.03
N LYS A 147 10.62 -14.07 -4.31
CA LYS A 147 11.45 -14.96 -3.49
C LYS A 147 12.44 -15.74 -4.34
N HIS A 148 11.98 -16.37 -5.42
CA HIS A 148 12.85 -17.12 -6.35
C HIS A 148 13.83 -16.20 -7.07
N MET A 149 13.43 -14.97 -7.41
CA MET A 149 14.30 -13.99 -8.07
C MET A 149 15.54 -13.60 -7.25
N ASN A 150 15.52 -13.78 -5.92
CA ASN A 150 16.65 -13.44 -5.04
C ASN A 150 17.96 -14.14 -5.43
N LYS A 151 17.89 -15.36 -5.99
CA LYS A 151 19.09 -16.12 -6.39
C LYS A 151 19.85 -15.50 -7.57
N HIS A 152 19.16 -14.69 -8.38
CA HIS A 152 19.76 -14.04 -9.55
C HIS A 152 20.46 -12.72 -9.22
N PHE A 153 20.36 -12.23 -7.97
CA PHE A 153 21.07 -11.04 -7.51
C PHE A 153 22.34 -11.44 -6.78
N ILE A 154 23.49 -11.09 -7.36
CA ILE A 154 24.80 -11.39 -6.76
C ILE A 154 25.00 -10.44 -5.58
N LYS A 155 24.85 -10.97 -4.36
CA LYS A 155 25.20 -10.23 -3.15
C LYS A 155 26.69 -9.95 -3.19
N LYS A 156 27.07 -8.66 -3.14
CA LYS A 156 28.46 -8.27 -2.91
C LYS A 156 28.81 -8.75 -1.49
N GLN A 157 29.47 -9.90 -1.37
CA GLN A 157 30.02 -10.35 -0.10
C GLN A 157 30.90 -9.23 0.45
N PRO A 158 30.84 -8.92 1.76
CA PRO A 158 31.90 -8.14 2.37
C PRO A 158 33.18 -8.95 2.17
N VAL A 159 34.19 -8.33 1.57
CA VAL A 159 35.54 -8.91 1.49
C VAL A 159 36.03 -9.13 2.92
N THR A 160 35.93 -10.36 3.42
CA THR A 160 36.66 -10.81 4.60
C THR A 160 38.09 -11.03 4.15
N ASN A 161 38.96 -10.03 4.40
CA ASN A 161 40.41 -10.20 4.30
C ASN A 161 40.84 -11.20 5.39
N ASN A 162 40.85 -12.49 5.06
CA ASN A 162 41.60 -13.48 5.81
C ASN A 162 43.02 -13.50 5.21
N GLU A 163 43.88 -12.60 5.68
CA GLU A 163 45.32 -12.82 5.59
C GLU A 163 45.71 -13.65 6.83
N GLU A 164 45.89 -14.96 6.62
CA GLU A 164 46.66 -15.80 7.52
C GLU A 164 48.12 -15.31 7.52
N PRO A 165 48.73 -15.03 8.70
CA PRO A 165 50.17 -14.83 8.77
C PRO A 165 50.83 -16.20 8.57
N THR A 166 51.48 -16.39 7.42
CA THR A 166 52.38 -17.51 7.18
C THR A 166 53.81 -17.11 7.54
N VAL A 167 54.29 -17.76 8.60
CA VAL A 167 55.68 -17.97 9.08
C VAL A 167 56.37 -16.79 9.75
#